data_AF-A0A8T6RR94-F1
#
_entry.id   AF-A0A8T6RR94-F1
#
_cell.length_a   1.000
_cell.length_b   1.000
_cell.length_c   1.000
_cell.angle_alpha   90.00
_cell.angle_beta   90.00
_cell.angle_gamma   90.00
#
_symmetry.space_group_name_H-M   'P 1'
#
loop_
_entity.id
_entity.type
_entity.pdbx_description
1 polymer ?
#
loop_
_entity_poly.entity_id
_entity_poly.type
_entity_poly.pdbx_seq_one_letter_code
_entity_poly.pdbx_strand_id
1 'polypeptide(L)' 'MVEEGAKQICPNCSLRIPSDAVYCPRCRVKLDEWRKYIEDLRRWEAEQARTSRQKPYGSDRFYDVPS' A
#
# COMPACT_ATOMS: atom_id res chain seq x y z
N MET A 1 -5.36 11.68 -27.56
CA MET A 1 -3.95 11.58 -27.13
C MET A 1 -3.95 10.64 -25.95
N VAL A 2 -3.56 9.37 -26.14
CA VAL A 2 -3.56 8.39 -25.05
C VAL A 2 -2.38 8.71 -24.16
N GLU A 3 -2.71 9.29 -23.02
CA GLU A 3 -1.82 9.69 -21.95
C GLU A 3 -0.86 8.54 -21.64
N GLU A 4 0.44 8.86 -21.56
CA GLU A 4 1.47 7.89 -21.19
C GLU A 4 1.20 7.43 -19.76
N GLY A 5 0.39 6.37 -19.68
CA GLY A 5 -0.08 5.78 -18.44
C GLY A 5 1.11 5.51 -17.54
N ALA A 6 1.07 6.12 -16.36
CA ALA A 6 2.08 5.92 -15.35
C ALA A 6 2.35 4.41 -15.23
N LYS A 7 3.63 4.03 -15.24
CA LYS A 7 4.06 2.63 -15.11
C LYS A 7 4.64 2.49 -13.72
N GLN A 8 4.01 1.68 -12.89
CA GLN A 8 4.49 1.38 -11.54
C GLN A 8 5.33 0.11 -11.55
N ILE A 9 6.30 0.06 -10.64
CA ILE A 9 7.16 -1.11 -10.48
C ILE A 9 6.60 -1.93 -9.32
N CYS A 10 6.44 -3.24 -9.54
CA CYS A 10 6.02 -4.14 -8.48
C CYS A 10 7.07 -4.17 -7.36
N PRO A 11 6.70 -3.94 -6.08
CA PRO A 11 7.65 -4.01 -4.97
C PRO A 11 8.13 -5.44 -4.69
N ASN A 12 7.39 -6.46 -5.14
CA ASN A 12 7.72 -7.86 -4.88
C ASN A 12 8.58 -8.50 -5.98
N CYS A 13 8.25 -8.26 -7.25
CA CYS A 13 8.90 -8.93 -8.38
C CYS A 13 9.57 -7.98 -9.38
N SER A 14 9.61 -6.69 -9.07
CA SER A 14 10.27 -5.63 -9.87
C SER A 14 9.75 -5.49 -11.31
N LEU A 15 8.58 -6.07 -11.60
CA LEU A 15 7.97 -6.02 -12.93
C LEU A 15 7.42 -4.63 -13.19
N ARG A 16 7.52 -4.14 -14.43
CA ARG A 16 6.83 -2.93 -14.88
C ARG A 16 5.38 -3.25 -15.17
N ILE A 17 4.47 -2.57 -14.49
CA ILE A 17 3.03 -2.81 -14.55
C ILE A 17 2.35 -1.46 -14.82
N PRO A 18 1.24 -1.42 -15.59
CA PRO A 18 0.44 -0.21 -15.67
C PRO A 18 -0.03 0.24 -14.27
N SER A 19 -0.09 1.56 -14.04
CA SER A 19 -0.52 2.16 -12.77
C SER A 19 -1.97 1.83 -12.41
N ASP A 20 -2.79 1.53 -13.41
CA ASP A 20 -4.19 1.10 -13.25
C ASP A 20 -4.32 -0.37 -12.83
N ALA A 21 -3.24 -1.15 -12.82
CA ALA A 21 -3.31 -2.54 -12.42
C ALA A 21 -3.56 -2.68 -10.90
N VAL A 22 -4.59 -3.46 -10.56
CA VAL A 22 -4.93 -3.82 -9.18
C VAL A 22 -4.03 -4.95 -8.65
N TYR A 23 -3.54 -5.81 -9.55
CA TYR A 23 -2.74 -6.99 -9.22
C TYR A 23 -1.55 -7.16 -10.18
N CYS A 24 -0.45 -7.71 -9.68
CA CYS A 24 0.69 -8.07 -10.52
C CYS A 24 0.43 -9.37 -11.28
N PRO A 25 0.57 -9.42 -12.61
CA PRO A 25 0.35 -10.64 -13.39
C PRO A 25 1.40 -11.72 -13.14
N ARG A 26 2.58 -11.36 -12.60
CA ARG A 26 3.69 -12.29 -12.37
C ARG A 26 3.69 -12.88 -10.97
N CYS A 27 3.61 -12.04 -9.94
CA CYS A 27 3.67 -12.49 -8.55
C CYS A 27 2.30 -12.53 -7.85
N ARG A 28 1.22 -12.12 -8.53
CA ARG A 28 -0.15 -12.04 -7.99
C ARG A 28 -0.29 -11.18 -6.73
N VAL A 29 0.68 -10.31 -6.44
CA VAL A 29 0.56 -9.34 -5.34
C VAL A 29 -0.52 -8.31 -5.67
N LYS A 30 -1.31 -7.92 -4.66
CA LYS A 30 -2.29 -6.83 -4.78
C LYS A 30 -1.56 -5.49 -4.67
N LEU A 31 -1.56 -4.73 -5.75
CA LEU A 31 -0.97 -3.39 -5.79
C LEU A 31 -1.91 -2.35 -5.18
N ASP A 32 -3.23 -2.60 -5.23
CA ASP A 32 -4.24 -1.75 -4.58
C ASP A 32 -4.03 -1.62 -3.07
N GLU A 33 -3.73 -2.73 -2.40
CA GLU A 33 -3.46 -2.71 -0.95
C GLU A 33 -2.17 -1.94 -0.62
N TRP A 34 -1.16 -2.07 -1.47
CA TRP A 34 0.07 -1.28 -1.32
C TRP A 34 -0.19 0.22 -1.51
N ARG A 35 -1.04 0.60 -2.46
CA ARG A 35 -1.46 2.00 -2.65
C ARG A 35 -2.19 2.55 -1.42
N LYS A 36 -3.14 1.78 -0.88
CA LYS A 36 -3.84 2.14 0.36
C LYS A 36 -2.90 2.23 1.55
N TYR A 37 -1.93 1.31 1.66
CA TYR A 37 -0.90 1.36 2.70
C TYR A 37 -0.07 2.65 2.62
N ILE A 38 0.37 3.05 1.42
CA ILE A 38 1.12 4.29 1.21
C ILE A 38 0.26 5.53 1.55
N GLU A 39 -1.03 5.51 1.19
CA GLU A 39 -1.96 6.60 1.52
C GLU A 39 -2.24 6.69 3.02
N ASP A 40 -2.44 5.55 3.68
CA ASP A 40 -2.61 5.45 5.13
C ASP A 40 -1.36 5.92 5.88
N LEU A 41 -0.16 5.56 5.40
CA LEU A 41 1.11 6.08 5.94
C LEU A 41 1.18 7.62 5.85
N ARG A 42 0.80 8.21 4.71
CA ARG A 42 0.77 9.68 4.55
C ARG A 42 -0.24 10.32 5.49
N ARG A 43 -1.42 9.72 5.63
CA ARG A 43 -2.46 10.19 6.54
C ARG A 43 -1.96 10.15 7.98
N TRP A 44 -1.30 9.07 8.35
CA TRP A 44 -0.72 8.89 9.66
C TRP A 44 0.44 9.86 9.93
N GLU A 45 1.30 10.15 8.96
CA GLU A 45 2.32 11.21 9.09
C GLU A 45 1.69 12.59 9.33
N ALA A 46 0.60 12.92 8.62
CA ALA A 46 -0.15 14.16 8.82
C ALA A 46 -0.79 14.25 10.23
N GLU A 47 -1.14 13.09 10.81
CA GLU A 47 -1.69 12.99 12.16
C GLU A 47 -0.59 13.01 13.25
N GLN A 48 0.58 12.41 12.99
CA GLN A 48 1.76 12.45 13.86
C GLN A 48 2.32 13.87 14.05
N ALA A 49 2.20 14.73 13.03
CA ALA A 49 2.52 16.17 13.16
C ALA A 49 1.65 16.89 14.21
N ARG A 50 0.45 16.36 14.52
CA ARG A 50 -0.45 16.90 15.56
C ARG A 50 -0.30 16.17 16.89
N THR A 51 -0.04 14.86 16.87
CA THR A 51 0.02 14.01 18.06
C THR A 51 1.43 13.44 18.23
N SER A 52 2.34 14.24 18.78
CA SER A 52 3.76 13.91 19.01
C SER A 52 4.02 12.73 19.99
N ARG A 53 3.05 11.86 20.29
CA ARG A 53 3.15 10.90 21.41
C ARG A 53 2.65 9.47 21.20
N GLN A 54 2.30 9.01 20.00
CA GLN A 54 2.00 7.57 19.84
C GLN A 54 2.20 7.03 18.42
N LYS A 55 3.35 6.38 18.20
CA LYS A 55 3.58 5.31 17.21
C LYS A 55 3.22 3.96 17.91
N PRO A 56 2.81 2.87 17.24
CA PRO A 56 3.32 2.43 15.93
C PRO A 56 2.28 1.78 14.97
N TYR A 57 2.58 1.80 13.66
CA TYR A 57 2.06 0.78 12.76
C TYR A 57 2.88 -0.50 13.00
N GLY A 58 2.30 -1.45 13.73
CA GLY A 58 2.98 -2.69 14.12
C GLY A 58 2.42 -3.41 15.35
N SER A 59 1.17 -3.17 15.74
CA SER A 59 0.56 -3.87 16.88
C SER A 59 -0.95 -4.02 16.74
N ASP A 60 -1.40 -4.84 15.79
CA ASP A 60 -2.58 -5.67 16.03
C ASP A 60 -2.54 -6.89 15.09
N ARG A 61 -1.69 -7.86 15.43
CA ARG A 61 -1.97 -9.24 15.07
C ARG A 61 -2.80 -9.82 16.21
N PHE A 62 -4.12 -9.72 16.10
CA PHE A 62 -5.00 -10.66 16.77
C PHE A 62 -6.18 -10.98 15.83
N TYR A 63 -5.97 -11.98 14.96
CA TYR A 63 -7.10 -12.70 14.38
C TYR A 63 -7.82 -13.38 15.55
N ASP A 64 -8.89 -12.77 16.04
CA ASP A 64 -9.84 -13.46 16.89
C ASP A 64 -10.50 -14.55 16.03
N VAL A 65 -10.06 -15.80 16.21
CA VAL A 65 -10.71 -17.00 15.68
C VAL A 65 -11.83 -17.35 16.66
N PRO A 66 -13.11 -17.13 16.32
CA PRO A 66 -14.20 -17.63 17.14
C PRO A 66 -14.22 -19.15 17.08
N SER A 67 -14.23 -19.79 18.25
CA SER A 67 -14.29 -21.24 18.45
C SER A 67 -15.70 -21.78 18.49
#